data_AF-A0A199VLL9-F1
#
_entry.id   AF-A0A199VLL9-F1
#
_cell.length_a   1.000
_cell.length_b   1.000
_cell.length_c   1.000
_cell.angle_alpha   90.00
_cell.angle_beta   90.00
_cell.angle_gamma   90.00
#
_symmetry.space_group_name_H-M   'P 1'
#
loop_
_entity.id
_entity.type
_entity.pdbx_description
1 polymer ?
#
loop_
_entity_poly.entity_id
_entity_poly.type
_entity_poly.pdbx_seq_one_letter_code
_entity_poly.pdbx_strand_id
1 'polypeptide(L)'
;MRRVFGAKKSKEPPPTIQDATDRINKRGETVDEKIRKLDTELARYREQIKKTRPGPAQDAIKARAMRVLKQRKMYEAQQETLYNQTFNLDQVAFAAEGLKDAKQTMTALQSANKELKGVMRTVNIDDIDRMQDEMMDLMDRSNEVQESLGRNYNVPDDIDEEDLLGELDALEADMEWRRNLMRSHPIFNQIKRQSGGGNDVACSTYRPAAAHNLTGTAPRWRMS
;
A
#
# COMPACT_ATOMS: atom_id res chain seq x y z
N MET A 1 48.08 10.36 33.70
CA MET A 1 46.67 10.77 33.41
C MET A 1 46.23 10.20 32.07
N ARG A 2 45.28 9.26 32.04
CA ARG A 2 44.61 8.81 30.81
C ARG A 2 43.39 9.72 30.57
N ARG A 3 43.23 10.24 29.37
CA ARG A 3 42.14 11.14 28.96
C ARG A 3 40.82 10.36 28.96
N VAL A 4 39.94 10.64 29.93
CA VAL A 4 38.59 10.05 30.06
C VAL A 4 37.50 11.04 29.62
N PHE A 5 37.77 11.85 28.60
CA PHE A 5 36.78 12.73 27.99
C PHE A 5 37.01 12.72 26.49
N GLY A 6 36.16 11.98 25.75
CA GLY A 6 36.24 11.96 24.29
C GLY A 6 35.90 10.63 23.60
N ALA A 7 35.26 9.66 24.25
CA ALA A 7 34.60 8.61 23.48
C ALA A 7 33.45 9.25 22.70
N LYS A 8 33.62 9.40 21.37
CA LYS A 8 32.49 9.66 20.47
C LYS A 8 31.49 8.55 20.76
N LYS A 9 30.34 8.88 21.37
CA LYS A 9 29.19 7.96 21.39
C LYS A 9 29.02 7.52 19.94
N SER A 10 29.10 6.21 19.69
CA SER A 10 28.69 5.64 18.42
C SER A 10 27.35 6.28 18.09
N LYS A 11 27.27 6.99 16.95
CA LYS A 11 25.98 7.50 16.48
C LYS A 11 25.13 6.27 16.22
N GLU A 12 24.35 5.88 17.23
CA GLU A 12 23.32 4.88 17.05
C GLU A 12 22.46 5.34 15.87
N PRO A 13 22.06 4.42 14.99
CA PRO A 13 21.20 4.77 13.89
C PRO A 13 19.96 5.49 14.45
N PRO A 14 19.47 6.53 13.74
CA PRO A 14 18.28 7.23 14.17
C PRO A 14 17.14 6.23 14.39
N PRO A 15 16.32 6.41 15.43
CA PRO A 15 15.27 5.47 15.78
C PRO A 15 14.35 5.23 14.58
N THR A 16 14.05 3.96 14.33
CA THR A 16 13.12 3.59 13.27
C THR A 16 11.68 3.89 13.69
N ILE A 17 10.76 3.88 12.72
CA ILE A 17 9.32 3.97 13.01
C ILE A 17 8.91 2.85 13.95
N GLN A 18 9.44 1.63 13.76
CA GLN A 18 9.18 0.49 14.63
C GLN A 18 9.65 0.74 16.07
N ASP A 19 10.86 1.28 16.25
CA ASP A 19 11.38 1.61 17.59
C ASP A 19 10.51 2.66 18.29
N ALA A 20 9.98 3.63 17.53
CA ALA A 20 9.09 4.65 18.06
C ALA A 20 7.73 4.05 18.46
N THR A 21 7.15 3.18 17.63
CA THR A 21 5.91 2.45 17.91
C THR A 21 6.05 1.59 19.16
N ASP A 22 7.12 0.81 19.28
CA ASP A 22 7.37 -0.05 20.44
C ASP A 22 7.51 0.77 21.75
N ARG A 23 8.16 1.94 21.69
CA ARG A 23 8.26 2.85 22.83
C ARG A 23 6.91 3.44 23.24
N ILE A 24 6.07 3.82 22.28
CA ILE A 24 4.73 4.35 22.55
C ILE A 24 3.85 3.25 23.16
N ASN A 25 3.89 2.03 22.62
CA ASN A 25 3.12 0.89 23.13
C ASN A 25 3.47 0.58 24.59
N LYS A 26 4.77 0.50 24.94
CA LYS A 26 5.21 0.30 26.33
C LYS A 26 4.75 1.39 27.28
N ARG A 27 4.75 2.66 26.81
CA ARG A 27 4.21 3.78 27.58
C ARG A 27 2.70 3.66 27.76
N GLY A 28 1.99 3.24 26.71
CA GLY A 28 0.55 2.95 26.72
C GLY A 28 0.20 1.91 27.77
N GLU A 29 0.87 0.76 27.76
CA GLU A 29 0.70 -0.31 28.76
C GLU A 29 0.87 0.20 30.20
N THR A 30 1.90 1.04 30.43
CA THR A 30 2.16 1.64 31.75
C THR A 30 1.03 2.59 32.18
N VAL A 31 0.51 3.40 31.25
CA VAL A 31 -0.60 4.33 31.52
C VAL A 31 -1.88 3.54 31.79
N ASP A 32 -2.17 2.51 30.99
CA ASP A 32 -3.33 1.64 31.14
C ASP A 32 -3.33 0.93 32.50
N GLU A 33 -2.18 0.41 32.93
CA GLU A 33 -2.05 -0.24 34.24
C GLU A 33 -2.34 0.74 35.39
N LYS A 34 -1.88 1.99 35.28
CA LYS A 34 -2.17 3.04 36.26
C LYS A 34 -3.65 3.41 36.28
N ILE A 35 -4.29 3.53 35.13
CA ILE A 35 -5.75 3.78 35.03
C ILE A 35 -6.51 2.64 35.72
N ARG A 36 -6.19 1.37 35.42
CA ARG A 36 -6.83 0.19 36.06
C ARG A 36 -6.71 0.18 37.58
N LYS A 37 -5.53 0.55 38.11
CA LYS A 37 -5.31 0.66 39.56
C LYS A 37 -6.20 1.75 40.18
N LEU A 38 -6.27 2.92 39.55
CA LEU A 38 -7.11 4.04 40.01
C LEU A 38 -8.61 3.71 39.89
N ASP A 39 -9.03 2.97 38.87
CA ASP A 39 -10.41 2.47 38.72
C ASP A 39 -10.81 1.54 39.86
N THR A 40 -9.91 0.63 40.22
CA THR A 40 -10.12 -0.28 41.35
C THR A 40 -10.26 0.49 42.66
N GLU A 41 -9.45 1.53 42.87
CA GLU A 41 -9.54 2.39 44.05
C GLU A 41 -10.85 3.21 44.08
N LEU A 42 -11.24 3.79 42.94
CA LEU A 42 -12.52 4.51 42.80
C LEU A 42 -13.72 3.61 43.08
N ALA A 43 -13.69 2.35 42.62
CA ALA A 43 -14.74 1.38 42.92
C ALA A 43 -14.88 1.13 44.43
N ARG A 44 -13.74 1.04 45.16
CA ARG A 44 -13.75 0.90 46.63
C ARG A 44 -14.32 2.14 47.31
N TYR A 45 -13.93 3.35 46.90
CA TYR A 45 -14.51 4.58 47.45
C TYR A 45 -16.00 4.68 47.17
N ARG A 46 -16.46 4.31 45.97
CA ARG A 46 -17.88 4.30 45.63
C ARG A 46 -18.69 3.41 46.59
N GLU A 47 -18.15 2.24 46.93
CA GLU A 47 -18.78 1.32 47.87
C GLU A 47 -18.77 1.85 49.31
N GLN A 48 -17.66 2.46 49.75
CA GLN A 48 -17.59 3.11 51.07
C GLN A 48 -18.60 4.26 51.21
N ILE A 49 -18.75 5.09 50.17
CA ILE A 49 -19.72 6.19 50.14
C ILE A 49 -21.16 5.66 50.30
N LYS A 50 -21.50 4.57 49.60
CA LYS A 50 -22.82 3.93 49.70
C LYS A 50 -23.13 3.40 51.10
N LYS A 51 -22.13 2.85 51.78
CA LYS A 51 -22.27 2.26 53.13
C LYS A 51 -22.20 3.28 54.26
N THR A 52 -21.68 4.49 53.99
CA THR A 52 -21.51 5.53 55.01
C THR A 52 -22.73 6.45 55.02
N ARG A 53 -23.30 6.70 56.21
CA ARG A 53 -24.41 7.65 56.37
C ARG A 53 -23.99 9.06 55.95
N PRO A 54 -24.87 9.87 55.31
CA PRO A 54 -24.55 11.24 54.95
C PRO A 54 -24.06 12.06 56.15
N GLY A 55 -22.98 12.82 55.95
CA GLY A 55 -22.35 13.65 56.99
C GLY A 55 -20.84 13.77 56.80
N PRO A 56 -20.12 14.36 57.78
CA PRO A 56 -18.70 14.71 57.66
C PRO A 56 -17.79 13.53 57.28
N ALA A 57 -18.10 12.32 57.77
CA ALA A 57 -17.36 11.11 57.43
C ALA A 57 -17.52 10.72 55.95
N GLN A 58 -18.75 10.79 55.41
CA GLN A 58 -19.02 10.51 53.99
C GLN A 58 -18.35 11.56 53.09
N ASP A 59 -18.37 12.82 53.50
CA ASP A 59 -17.76 13.91 52.71
C ASP A 59 -16.23 13.82 52.69
N ALA A 60 -15.60 13.37 53.76
CA ALA A 60 -14.17 13.07 53.77
C ALA A 60 -13.81 11.95 52.77
N ILE A 61 -14.66 10.92 52.63
CA ILE A 61 -14.46 9.84 51.64
C ILE A 61 -14.65 10.38 50.22
N LYS A 62 -15.68 11.20 49.97
CA LYS A 62 -15.88 11.88 48.67
C LYS A 62 -14.67 12.74 48.30
N ALA A 63 -14.12 13.51 49.24
CA ALA A 63 -12.95 14.35 48.99
C ALA A 63 -11.72 13.53 48.57
N ARG A 64 -11.50 12.35 49.17
CA ARG A 64 -10.44 11.41 48.75
C ARG A 64 -10.71 10.84 47.37
N ALA A 65 -11.94 10.37 47.12
CA ALA A 65 -12.35 9.86 45.81
C ALA A 65 -12.16 10.90 44.69
N MET A 66 -12.45 12.17 44.95
CA MET A 66 -12.24 13.26 44.00
C MET A 66 -10.78 13.47 43.62
N ARG A 67 -9.83 13.25 44.55
CA ARG A 67 -8.38 13.33 44.23
C ARG A 67 -7.96 12.20 43.30
N VAL A 68 -8.42 10.97 43.57
CA VAL A 68 -8.15 9.80 42.73
C VAL A 68 -8.78 9.97 41.34
N LEU A 69 -10.01 10.50 41.26
CA LEU A 69 -10.68 10.76 39.99
C LEU A 69 -9.92 11.79 39.15
N LYS A 70 -9.41 12.86 39.75
CA LYS A 70 -8.57 13.84 39.06
C LYS A 70 -7.30 13.20 38.51
N GLN A 71 -6.65 12.35 39.30
CA GLN A 71 -5.46 11.62 38.86
C GLN A 71 -5.77 10.66 37.71
N ARG A 72 -6.90 9.95 37.76
CA ARG A 72 -7.35 9.07 36.67
C ARG A 72 -7.56 9.86 35.37
N LYS A 73 -8.30 10.97 35.43
CA LYS A 73 -8.53 11.83 34.26
C LYS A 73 -7.25 12.37 33.65
N MET A 74 -6.25 12.69 34.46
CA MET A 74 -4.93 13.09 33.98
C MET A 74 -4.25 11.98 33.17
N TYR A 75 -4.34 10.71 33.62
CA TYR A 75 -3.79 9.58 32.88
C TYR A 75 -4.61 9.24 31.62
N GLU A 76 -5.93 9.40 31.64
CA GLU A 76 -6.75 9.27 30.41
C GLU A 76 -6.33 10.30 29.35
N ALA A 77 -6.06 11.54 29.73
CA ALA A 77 -5.55 12.55 28.80
C ALA A 77 -4.15 12.19 28.24
N GLN A 78 -3.30 11.56 29.06
CA GLN A 78 -2.02 11.03 28.58
C GLN A 78 -2.22 9.86 27.61
N GLN A 79 -3.20 9.00 27.87
CA GLN A 79 -3.57 7.89 27.00
C GLN A 79 -4.06 8.38 25.64
N GLU A 80 -4.94 9.39 25.62
CA GLU A 80 -5.42 10.04 24.40
C GLU A 80 -4.27 10.65 23.58
N THR A 81 -3.31 11.29 24.26
CA THR A 81 -2.10 11.81 23.61
C THR A 81 -1.29 10.67 22.96
N LEU A 82 -1.14 9.52 23.63
CA LEU A 82 -0.44 8.37 23.07
C LEU A 82 -1.19 7.79 21.87
N TYR A 83 -2.52 7.72 21.90
CA TYR A 83 -3.31 7.27 20.74
C TYR A 83 -3.11 8.18 19.52
N ASN A 84 -3.08 9.49 19.71
CA ASN A 84 -2.78 10.43 18.62
C ASN A 84 -1.34 10.24 18.08
N GLN A 85 -0.38 9.93 18.96
CA GLN A 85 1.00 9.63 18.54
C GLN A 85 1.08 8.33 17.73
N THR A 86 0.40 7.27 18.17
CA THR A 86 0.30 6.00 17.44
C THR A 86 -0.33 6.21 16.07
N PHE A 87 -1.47 6.92 16.01
CA PHE A 87 -2.14 7.21 14.75
C PHE A 87 -1.25 7.97 13.75
N ASN A 88 -0.49 8.97 14.22
CA ASN A 88 0.46 9.68 13.38
C ASN A 88 1.59 8.76 12.87
N LEU A 89 2.11 7.87 13.73
CA LEU A 89 3.11 6.89 13.30
C LEU A 89 2.56 5.88 12.30
N ASP A 90 1.33 5.41 12.47
CA ASP A 90 0.70 4.47 11.55
C ASP A 90 0.52 5.09 10.16
N GLN A 91 0.11 6.36 10.09
CA GLN A 91 0.04 7.10 8.83
C GLN A 91 1.42 7.23 8.16
N VAL A 92 2.46 7.54 8.94
CA VAL A 92 3.84 7.63 8.42
C VAL A 92 4.38 6.26 7.98
N ALA A 93 4.05 5.20 8.72
CA ALA A 93 4.43 3.83 8.39
C ALA A 93 3.82 3.40 7.05
N PHE A 94 2.52 3.66 6.86
CA PHE A 94 1.82 3.39 5.61
C PHE A 94 2.44 4.14 4.42
N ALA A 95 2.72 5.44 4.59
CA ALA A 95 3.38 6.24 3.57
C ALA A 95 4.80 5.71 3.25
N ALA A 96 5.55 5.31 4.27
CA ALA A 96 6.89 4.75 4.10
C ALA A 96 6.88 3.41 3.34
N GLU A 97 5.86 2.58 3.58
CA GLU A 97 5.65 1.33 2.84
C GLU A 97 5.36 1.61 1.36
N GLY A 98 4.44 2.54 1.05
CA GLY A 98 4.17 2.95 -0.33
C GLY A 98 5.39 3.51 -1.05
N LEU A 99 6.25 4.28 -0.36
CA LEU A 99 7.52 4.77 -0.92
C LEU A 99 8.53 3.64 -1.18
N LYS A 100 8.52 2.60 -0.34
CA LYS A 100 9.38 1.42 -0.53
C LYS A 100 8.96 0.64 -1.77
N ASP A 101 7.65 0.47 -1.99
CA ASP A 101 7.11 -0.19 -3.17
C ASP A 101 7.43 0.62 -4.44
N ALA A 102 7.21 1.94 -4.42
CA ALA A 102 7.58 2.83 -5.52
C ALA A 102 9.08 2.75 -5.87
N LYS A 103 9.95 2.65 -4.84
CA LYS A 103 11.40 2.45 -5.04
C LYS A 103 11.70 1.09 -5.68
N GLN A 104 11.00 0.03 -5.31
CA GLN A 104 11.17 -1.29 -5.94
C GLN A 104 10.76 -1.24 -7.42
N THR A 105 9.63 -0.62 -7.75
CA THR A 105 9.21 -0.39 -9.15
C THR A 105 10.24 0.42 -9.91
N MET A 106 10.75 1.52 -9.33
CA MET A 106 11.80 2.32 -9.96
C MET A 106 13.07 1.51 -10.23
N THR A 107 13.46 0.65 -9.29
CA THR A 107 14.63 -0.23 -9.44
C THR A 107 14.41 -1.23 -10.56
N ALA A 108 13.22 -1.82 -10.66
CA ALA A 108 12.85 -2.73 -11.76
C ALA A 108 12.90 -2.00 -13.12
N LEU A 109 12.35 -0.79 -13.21
CA LEU A 109 12.40 0.03 -14.43
C LEU A 109 13.83 0.41 -14.83
N GLN A 110 14.70 0.73 -13.87
CA GLN A 110 16.11 0.99 -14.15
C GLN A 110 16.82 -0.24 -14.71
N SER A 111 16.55 -1.42 -14.15
CA SER A 111 17.09 -2.68 -14.66
C SER A 111 16.58 -2.99 -16.07
N ALA A 112 15.27 -2.86 -16.31
CA ALA A 112 14.66 -3.05 -17.62
C ALA A 112 15.21 -2.08 -18.67
N ASN A 113 15.43 -0.81 -18.31
CA ASN A 113 16.02 0.18 -19.22
C ASN A 113 17.50 -0.14 -19.54
N LYS A 114 18.26 -0.67 -18.58
CA LYS A 114 19.64 -1.14 -18.85
C LYS A 114 19.64 -2.32 -19.81
N GLU A 115 18.72 -3.27 -19.63
CA GLU A 115 18.56 -4.43 -20.51
C GLU A 115 18.15 -3.99 -21.91
N LEU A 116 17.15 -3.10 -22.03
CA LEU A 116 16.70 -2.53 -23.30
C LEU A 116 17.83 -1.83 -24.05
N LYS A 117 18.67 -1.05 -23.34
CA LYS A 117 19.89 -0.45 -23.92
C LYS A 117 20.92 -1.48 -24.38
N GLY A 118 21.02 -2.61 -23.69
CA GLY A 118 21.85 -3.74 -24.11
C GLY A 118 21.33 -4.35 -25.41
N VAL A 119 20.03 -4.65 -25.47
CA VAL A 119 19.35 -5.17 -26.67
C VAL A 119 19.50 -4.20 -27.85
N MET A 120 19.30 -2.90 -27.64
CA MET A 120 19.49 -1.87 -28.67
C MET A 120 20.93 -1.78 -29.19
N ARG A 121 21.95 -2.21 -28.42
CA ARG A 121 23.34 -2.27 -28.90
C ARG A 121 23.64 -3.54 -29.68
N THR A 122 22.90 -4.62 -29.43
CA THR A 122 23.04 -5.89 -30.16
C THR A 122 22.22 -5.93 -31.44
N VAL A 123 21.17 -5.10 -31.55
CA VAL A 123 20.50 -4.82 -32.82
C VAL A 123 21.42 -3.89 -33.60
N ASN A 124 22.14 -4.41 -34.60
CA ASN A 124 22.96 -3.58 -35.46
C ASN A 124 22.05 -2.76 -36.40
N ILE A 125 22.37 -1.49 -36.61
CA ILE A 125 21.71 -0.66 -37.64
C ILE A 125 21.89 -1.30 -39.03
N ASP A 126 23.00 -2.01 -39.27
CA ASP A 126 23.22 -2.79 -40.49
C ASP A 126 22.19 -3.91 -40.68
N ASP A 127 21.62 -4.45 -39.59
CA ASP A 127 20.53 -5.44 -39.65
C ASP A 127 19.17 -4.74 -39.84
N ILE A 128 19.03 -3.44 -39.51
CA ILE A 128 17.84 -2.64 -39.84
C ILE A 128 17.83 -2.27 -41.32
N ASP A 129 18.97 -1.86 -41.89
CA ASP A 129 19.11 -1.61 -43.33
C ASP A 129 18.90 -2.91 -44.11
N ARG A 130 19.47 -4.04 -43.65
CA ARG A 130 19.22 -5.37 -44.25
C ARG A 130 17.77 -5.83 -44.10
N MET A 131 17.07 -5.50 -43.01
CA MET A 131 15.63 -5.78 -42.87
C MET A 131 14.75 -4.89 -43.75
N GLN A 132 15.12 -3.63 -44.00
CA GLN A 132 14.40 -2.77 -44.95
C GLN A 132 14.62 -3.25 -46.39
N ASP A 133 15.85 -3.62 -46.75
CA ASP A 133 16.18 -4.21 -48.05
C ASP A 133 15.48 -5.57 -48.24
N GLU A 134 15.49 -6.46 -47.23
CA GLU A 134 14.77 -7.74 -47.27
C GLU A 134 13.25 -7.56 -47.33
N MET A 135 12.68 -6.50 -46.72
CA MET A 135 11.24 -6.20 -46.77
C MET A 135 10.84 -5.62 -48.13
N MET A 136 11.72 -4.84 -48.77
CA MET A 136 11.57 -4.36 -50.14
C MET A 136 11.68 -5.52 -51.14
N ASP A 137 12.66 -6.42 -50.97
CA ASP A 137 12.79 -7.67 -51.74
C ASP A 137 11.62 -8.63 -51.49
N LEU A 138 11.05 -8.70 -50.27
CA LEU A 138 9.86 -9.52 -49.99
C LEU A 138 8.60 -8.96 -50.65
N MET A 139 8.45 -7.63 -50.68
CA MET A 139 7.35 -6.96 -51.37
C MET A 139 7.47 -7.10 -52.89
N ASP A 140 8.67 -6.94 -53.44
CA ASP A 140 8.93 -7.13 -54.87
C ASP A 140 8.77 -8.60 -55.28
N ARG A 141 9.21 -9.54 -54.45
CA ARG A 141 8.98 -10.98 -54.68
C ARG A 141 7.52 -11.39 -54.44
N SER A 142 6.80 -10.71 -53.55
CA SER A 142 5.35 -10.86 -53.39
C SER A 142 4.61 -10.36 -54.63
N ASN A 143 5.01 -9.21 -55.18
CA ASN A 143 4.47 -8.66 -56.43
C ASN A 143 4.82 -9.54 -57.63
N GLU A 144 6.05 -10.04 -57.74
CA GLU A 144 6.51 -10.95 -58.79
C GLU A 144 5.81 -12.32 -58.68
N VAL A 145 5.54 -12.81 -57.47
CA VAL A 145 4.74 -14.02 -57.23
C VAL A 145 3.26 -13.77 -57.55
N GLN A 146 2.71 -12.59 -57.26
CA GLN A 146 1.34 -12.21 -57.62
C GLN A 146 1.16 -12.05 -59.14
N GLU A 147 2.17 -11.50 -59.83
CA GLU A 147 2.19 -11.36 -61.29
C GLU A 147 2.44 -12.71 -61.99
N SER A 148 3.29 -13.57 -61.41
CA SER A 148 3.55 -14.94 -61.88
C SER A 148 2.39 -15.91 -61.62
N LEU A 149 1.64 -15.73 -60.53
CA LEU A 149 0.44 -16.51 -60.21
C LEU A 149 -0.86 -15.86 -60.73
N GLY A 150 -0.79 -14.68 -61.36
CA GLY A 150 -1.95 -13.92 -61.86
C GLY A 150 -2.97 -13.56 -60.78
N ARG A 151 -2.53 -13.37 -59.53
CA ARG A 151 -3.41 -13.03 -58.39
C ARG A 151 -3.13 -11.62 -57.92
N ASN A 152 -3.89 -10.68 -58.49
CA ASN A 152 -4.12 -9.35 -57.96
C ASN A 152 -4.75 -9.48 -56.54
N TYR A 153 -4.08 -9.04 -55.47
CA TYR A 153 -4.80 -8.69 -54.24
C TYR A 153 -5.43 -7.31 -54.46
N ASN A 154 -6.51 -7.34 -55.25
CA ASN A 154 -7.54 -6.33 -55.18
C ASN A 154 -8.04 -6.38 -53.73
N VAL A 155 -7.67 -5.41 -52.91
CA VAL A 155 -8.56 -5.02 -51.80
C VAL A 155 -9.91 -4.77 -52.49
N PRO A 156 -10.99 -5.49 -52.15
CA PRO A 156 -12.28 -5.21 -52.77
C PRO A 156 -12.58 -3.72 -52.55
N ASP A 157 -12.93 -3.00 -53.62
CA ASP A 157 -13.39 -1.60 -53.51
C ASP A 157 -14.69 -1.49 -52.68
N ASP A 158 -15.23 -2.62 -52.24
CA ASP A 158 -16.49 -2.79 -51.52
C ASP A 158 -16.31 -2.97 -50.00
N ILE A 159 -15.15 -2.60 -49.42
CA ILE A 159 -15.06 -2.47 -47.95
C ILE A 159 -15.87 -1.23 -47.56
N ASP A 160 -17.08 -1.46 -47.06
CA ASP A 160 -18.02 -0.40 -46.71
C ASP A 160 -17.49 0.39 -45.51
N GLU A 161 -17.28 1.70 -45.70
CA GLU A 161 -16.75 2.59 -44.67
C GLU A 161 -17.66 2.62 -43.43
N GLU A 162 -18.97 2.35 -43.60
CA GLU A 162 -19.92 2.23 -42.49
C GLU A 162 -19.64 1.03 -41.57
N ASP A 163 -19.18 -0.10 -42.12
CA ASP A 163 -18.87 -1.30 -41.33
C ASP A 163 -17.57 -1.08 -40.53
N LEU A 164 -16.58 -0.42 -41.14
CA LEU A 164 -15.34 -0.03 -40.46
C LEU A 164 -15.57 1.02 -39.37
N LEU A 165 -16.45 1.99 -39.61
CA LEU A 165 -16.85 2.98 -38.60
C LEU A 165 -17.65 2.32 -37.47
N GLY A 166 -18.51 1.35 -37.77
CA GLY A 166 -19.22 0.56 -36.78
C GLY A 166 -18.28 -0.28 -35.89
N GLU A 167 -17.27 -0.90 -36.48
CA GLU A 167 -16.21 -1.59 -35.71
C GLU A 167 -15.39 -0.61 -34.87
N LEU A 168 -15.09 0.58 -35.40
CA LEU A 168 -14.34 1.61 -34.68
C LEU A 168 -15.12 2.18 -33.48
N ASP A 169 -16.42 2.44 -33.65
CA ASP A 169 -17.32 2.87 -32.56
C ASP A 169 -17.48 1.77 -31.50
N ALA A 170 -17.54 0.50 -31.92
CA ALA A 170 -17.57 -0.63 -30.99
C ALA A 170 -16.26 -0.73 -30.18
N LEU A 171 -15.12 -0.42 -30.80
CA LEU A 171 -13.80 -0.41 -30.15
C LEU A 171 -13.66 0.77 -29.18
N GLU A 172 -14.19 1.95 -29.53
CA GLU A 172 -14.26 3.11 -28.64
C GLU A 172 -15.19 2.84 -27.44
N ALA A 173 -16.34 2.21 -27.65
CA ALA A 173 -17.27 1.81 -26.60
C ALA A 173 -16.65 0.76 -25.64
N ASP A 174 -15.88 -0.21 -26.13
CA ASP A 174 -15.20 -1.21 -25.29
C ASP A 174 -14.09 -0.57 -24.42
N MET A 175 -13.35 0.38 -24.99
CA MET A 175 -12.36 1.19 -24.26
C MET A 175 -13.03 2.08 -23.20
N GLU A 176 -14.19 2.65 -23.51
CA GLU A 176 -14.95 3.48 -22.59
C GLU A 176 -15.64 2.67 -21.48
N TRP A 177 -16.07 1.44 -21.78
CA TRP A 177 -16.58 0.48 -20.79
C TRP A 177 -15.49 0.06 -19.81
N ARG A 178 -14.27 -0.24 -20.29
CA ARG A 178 -13.09 -0.50 -19.45
C ARG A 178 -12.73 0.71 -18.57
N ARG A 179 -12.85 1.92 -19.11
CA ARG A 179 -12.65 3.18 -18.37
C ARG A 179 -13.73 3.39 -17.30
N ASN A 180 -14.99 3.08 -17.58
CA ASN A 180 -16.10 3.20 -16.64
C ASN A 180 -16.09 2.10 -15.56
N LEU A 181 -15.59 0.90 -15.86
CA LEU A 181 -15.37 -0.16 -14.87
C LEU A 181 -14.33 0.25 -13.81
N MET A 182 -13.37 1.12 -14.20
CA MET A 182 -12.39 1.73 -13.31
C MET A 182 -12.98 2.90 -12.48
N ARG A 183 -14.08 3.52 -12.94
CA ARG A 183 -14.85 4.55 -12.21
C ARG A 183 -15.97 3.98 -11.32
N SER A 184 -16.48 2.78 -11.62
CA SER A 184 -17.60 2.15 -10.89
C SER A 184 -17.17 1.12 -9.83
N HIS A 185 -15.86 0.98 -9.58
CA HIS A 185 -15.36 0.24 -8.42
C HIS A 185 -15.86 0.89 -7.10
N PRO A 186 -16.37 0.13 -6.12
CA PRO A 186 -16.96 0.70 -4.89
C PRO A 186 -15.99 1.58 -4.09
N ILE A 187 -14.68 1.37 -4.20
CA ILE A 187 -13.63 2.23 -3.60
C ILE A 187 -13.54 3.61 -4.29
N PHE A 188 -13.76 3.69 -5.61
CA PHE A 188 -13.72 4.94 -6.38
C PHE A 188 -14.94 5.84 -6.10
N ASN A 189 -16.11 5.24 -5.89
CA ASN A 189 -17.34 5.96 -5.49
C ASN A 189 -17.34 6.45 -4.03
N GLN A 190 -16.53 5.84 -3.16
CA GLN A 190 -16.42 6.24 -1.76
C GLN A 190 -15.47 7.44 -1.57
N ILE A 191 -14.47 7.57 -2.44
CA ILE A 191 -13.53 8.71 -2.48
C ILE A 191 -14.22 10.00 -2.97
N LYS A 192 -15.13 9.93 -3.96
CA LYS A 192 -15.89 11.10 -4.46
C LYS A 192 -16.99 11.65 -3.53
N ARG A 193 -17.37 10.93 -2.46
CA ARG A 193 -18.42 11.39 -1.52
C ARG A 193 -17.90 12.16 -0.31
N GLN A 194 -16.61 12.09 0.00
CA GLN A 194 -16.04 12.79 1.16
C GLN A 194 -15.24 14.05 0.79
N SER A 195 -14.72 14.16 -0.44
CA SER A 195 -14.29 15.43 -1.01
C SER A 195 -15.46 16.04 -1.79
N GLY A 196 -16.16 16.99 -1.17
CA GLY A 196 -17.22 17.74 -1.84
C GLY A 196 -16.73 18.29 -3.19
N GLY A 197 -17.25 17.74 -4.28
CA GLY A 197 -17.13 18.24 -5.65
C GLY A 197 -15.72 18.64 -6.11
N GLY A 198 -14.87 17.66 -6.44
CA GLY A 198 -13.63 17.91 -7.19
C GLY A 198 -13.01 16.62 -7.71
N ASN A 199 -12.79 16.54 -9.02
CA ASN A 199 -12.13 15.42 -9.70
C ASN A 199 -10.68 15.24 -9.22
N ASP A 200 -10.23 13.99 -9.04
CA ASP A 200 -9.04 13.41 -9.72
C ASP A 200 -8.58 12.08 -9.06
N VAL A 201 -8.43 11.01 -9.89
CA VAL A 201 -7.49 9.83 -9.86
C VAL A 201 -7.10 9.16 -8.51
N ALA A 202 -6.89 7.86 -8.31
CA ALA A 202 -7.04 6.56 -9.00
C ALA A 202 -6.45 5.44 -8.07
N CYS A 203 -6.74 4.16 -8.36
CA CYS A 203 -5.99 2.92 -7.98
C CYS A 203 -6.01 2.45 -6.50
N SER A 204 -6.63 1.32 -6.11
CA SER A 204 -6.34 -0.12 -6.37
C SER A 204 -4.98 -0.57 -5.81
N THR A 205 -4.87 -1.44 -4.78
CA THR A 205 -5.18 -2.89 -4.79
C THR A 205 -4.96 -3.54 -3.38
N TYR A 206 -5.76 -4.58 -3.00
CA TYR A 206 -5.43 -5.83 -2.24
C TYR A 206 -6.73 -6.43 -1.61
N ARG A 207 -7.04 -7.74 -1.48
CA ARG A 207 -6.36 -9.06 -1.56
C ARG A 207 -7.45 -10.17 -1.49
N PRO A 208 -7.18 -11.47 -1.76
CA PRO A 208 -7.71 -12.49 -0.82
C PRO A 208 -6.78 -13.68 -0.52
N ALA A 209 -7.21 -14.49 0.45
CA ALA A 209 -6.43 -15.47 1.21
C ALA A 209 -6.93 -16.93 1.05
N ALA A 210 -6.07 -17.85 1.54
CA ALA A 210 -6.33 -19.17 2.15
C ALA A 210 -6.30 -20.44 1.28
N ALA A 211 -5.47 -21.41 1.70
CA ALA A 211 -5.76 -22.86 1.68
C ALA A 211 -4.92 -23.59 2.75
N HIS A 212 -5.57 -24.45 3.54
CA HIS A 212 -5.05 -25.25 4.67
C HIS A 212 -4.74 -26.71 4.26
N ASN A 213 -3.69 -27.28 4.87
CA ASN A 213 -3.38 -28.68 5.23
C ASN A 213 -3.91 -29.88 4.39
N LEU A 214 -2.96 -30.71 3.92
CA LEU A 214 -3.10 -32.17 3.85
C LEU A 214 -1.84 -32.88 4.38
N THR A 215 -2.05 -33.78 5.33
CA THR A 215 -1.10 -34.71 5.94
C THR A 215 -0.97 -35.99 5.11
N GLY A 216 0.24 -36.56 4.94
CA GLY A 216 0.41 -37.89 4.35
C GLY A 216 1.85 -38.33 4.03
N THR A 217 2.44 -39.11 4.93
CA THR A 217 3.53 -40.13 4.84
C THR A 217 4.28 -40.44 3.52
N ALA A 218 5.63 -40.23 3.55
CA ALA A 218 6.81 -41.05 3.11
C ALA A 218 6.93 -41.59 1.64
N PRO A 219 8.15 -41.94 1.09
CA PRO A 219 9.43 -42.21 1.76
C PRO A 219 10.72 -41.62 1.13
N ARG A 220 11.80 -41.77 1.91
CA ARG A 220 13.22 -41.51 1.63
C ARG A 220 13.78 -42.45 0.56
N TRP A 221 14.40 -41.89 -0.50
CA TRP A 221 15.30 -42.64 -1.39
C TRP A 221 16.69 -42.00 -1.40
N ARG A 222 17.69 -42.85 -1.18
CA ARG A 222 19.13 -42.64 -1.32
C ARG A 222 19.54 -43.17 -2.70
N MET A 223 20.32 -42.41 -3.45
CA MET A 223 21.19 -42.83 -4.57
C MET A 223 21.99 -41.58 -4.93
N SER A 224 23.26 -41.49 -4.55
CA SER A 224 24.47 -41.98 -5.25
C SER A 224 25.28 -40.76 -5.67
#